data_AF-A0A8J8JL30-F1
#
_entry.id   AF-A0A8J8JL30-F1
#
_cell.length_a   1.000
_cell.length_b   1.000
_cell.length_c   1.000
_cell.angle_alpha   90.00
_cell.angle_beta   90.00
_cell.angle_gamma   90.00
#
_symmetry.space_group_name_H-M   'P 1'
#
loop_
_entity.id
_entity.type
_entity.pdbx_description
1 polymer ?
#
loop_
_entity_poly.entity_id
_entity_poly.type
_entity_poly.pdbx_seq_one_letter_code
_entity_poly.pdbx_strand_id
1 'polypeptide(L)' 'MNLVCSPLKLLFLHIPRFLFQIAGIIRIVNRGKRAFKKALKKQGLPEDVVNVLVEEFSVDVNWREILRKNM' A
#
# COMPACT_ATOMS: atom_id res chain seq x y z
N MET A 1 -4.23 13.79 29.84
CA MET A 1 -2.98 14.09 29.11
C MET A 1 -3.31 15.13 28.06
N ASN A 2 -2.69 16.30 28.12
CA ASN A 2 -3.11 17.50 27.40
C ASN A 2 -2.98 17.29 25.88
N LEU A 3 -4.11 17.03 25.22
CA LEU A 3 -4.28 16.88 23.77
C LEU A 3 -4.20 18.22 23.03
N VAL A 4 -3.24 19.08 23.39
CA VAL A 4 -2.89 20.23 22.58
C VAL A 4 -1.61 19.87 21.84
N CYS A 5 -1.72 18.92 20.91
CA CYS A 5 -0.74 18.83 19.83
C CYS A 5 -0.81 20.16 19.10
N SER A 6 0.21 21.00 19.25
CA SER A 6 0.35 22.21 18.44
C SER A 6 0.06 21.84 16.98
N PRO A 7 -0.88 22.51 16.30
CA PRO A 7 -1.33 22.13 14.96
C PRO A 7 -0.16 22.04 13.96
N LEU A 8 0.90 22.82 14.21
CA LEU A 8 2.17 22.71 13.49
C LEU A 8 2.83 21.32 13.62
N LYS A 9 2.91 20.73 14.82
CA LYS A 9 3.50 19.38 14.98
C LYS A 9 2.68 18.31 14.26
N LEU A 10 1.36 18.45 14.23
CA LEU A 10 0.49 17.50 13.54
C LEU A 10 0.68 17.60 12.02
N LEU A 11 0.65 18.81 11.48
CA LEU A 11 0.80 19.08 10.04
C LEU A 11 2.20 18.74 9.51
N PHE A 12 3.26 19.08 10.26
CA PHE A 12 4.63 19.00 9.75
C PHE A 12 5.40 17.73 10.14
N LEU A 13 4.94 16.97 11.15
CA LEU A 13 5.62 15.75 11.59
C LEU A 13 4.76 14.50 11.45
N HIS A 14 3.51 14.52 11.93
CA HIS A 14 2.68 13.31 11.92
C HIS A 14 2.12 12.99 10.54
N ILE A 15 1.55 13.97 9.83
CA ILE A 15 0.98 13.74 8.49
C ILE A 15 2.03 13.25 7.49
N PRO A 16 3.21 13.87 7.34
CA PRO A 16 4.21 13.38 6.39
C PRO A 16 4.66 11.96 6.72
N ARG A 17 4.84 11.65 8.01
CA ARG A 17 5.22 10.30 8.46
C ARG A 17 4.18 9.25 8.09
N PHE A 18 2.89 9.53 8.26
CA PHE A 18 1.81 8.65 7.82
C PHE A 18 1.79 8.48 6.30
N LEU A 19 1.96 9.57 5.55
CA LEU A 19 2.03 9.50 4.09
C LEU A 19 3.20 8.63 3.60
N PHE A 20 4.38 8.72 4.22
CA PHE A 20 5.51 7.85 3.90
C PHE A 20 5.24 6.38 4.21
N GLN A 21 4.54 6.07 5.30
CA GLN A 21 4.14 4.71 5.62
C GLN A 21 3.17 4.15 4.57
N ILE A 22 2.15 4.93 4.19
CA ILE A 22 1.19 4.55 3.13
C ILE A 22 1.93 4.35 1.80
N ALA A 23 2.84 5.25 1.44
CA ALA A 23 3.66 5.12 0.24
C ALA A 23 4.52 3.84 0.26
N GLY A 24 5.04 3.46 1.43
CA GLY A 24 5.74 2.19 1.64
C GLY A 24 4.87 0.97 1.34
N ILE A 25 3.64 0.95 1.86
CA ILE A 25 2.67 -0.12 1.59
C ILE A 25 2.34 -0.19 0.10
N ILE A 26 2.00 0.95 -0.52
CA ILE A 26 1.72 1.04 -1.96
C ILE A 26 2.89 0.50 -2.78
N ARG A 27 4.13 0.83 -2.40
CA ARG A 27 5.33 0.34 -3.08
C ARG A 27 5.46 -1.18 -3.00
N ILE A 28 5.15 -1.78 -1.85
CA ILE A 28 5.18 -3.24 -1.66
C ILE A 28 4.12 -3.90 -2.54
N VAL A 29 2.88 -3.38 -2.52
CA VAL A 29 1.77 -3.89 -3.35
C VAL A 29 2.13 -3.83 -4.83
N ASN A 30 2.65 -2.69 -5.29
CA ASN A 30 3.08 -2.51 -6.69
C ASN A 30 4.21 -3.46 -7.07
N ARG A 31 5.15 -3.72 -6.16
CA ARG A 31 6.22 -4.70 -6.37
C ARG A 31 5.66 -6.12 -6.50
N GLY A 32 4.70 -6.48 -5.65
CA GLY A 32 3.96 -7.73 -5.74
C GLY A 32 3.23 -7.89 -7.07
N LYS A 33 2.44 -6.88 -7.47
CA LYS A 33 1.71 -6.84 -8.75
C LYS A 33 2.64 -7.02 -9.95
N ARG A 34 3.81 -6.36 -9.95
CA ARG A 34 4.84 -6.54 -11.00
C ARG A 34 5.43 -7.94 -11.02
N ALA A 35 5.75 -8.51 -9.86
CA ALA A 35 6.28 -9.86 -9.75
C ALA A 35 5.26 -10.90 -10.21
N PHE A 36 3.99 -10.74 -9.83
CA PHE A 36 2.87 -11.58 -10.26
C PHE A 36 2.70 -11.54 -11.78
N LYS A 37 2.61 -10.34 -12.39
CA LYS A 37 2.57 -10.19 -13.86
C LYS A 37 3.75 -10.89 -14.54
N LYS A 38 4.97 -10.72 -14.01
CA LYS A 38 6.18 -11.36 -14.56
C LYS A 38 6.12 -12.89 -14.46
N ALA A 39 5.60 -13.42 -13.36
CA ALA A 39 5.45 -14.86 -13.15
C ALA A 39 4.44 -15.48 -14.13
N LEU A 40 3.27 -14.84 -14.33
CA LEU A 40 2.26 -15.32 -15.27
C LEU A 40 2.78 -15.33 -16.72
N LYS A 41 3.48 -14.27 -17.15
CA LYS A 41 4.12 -14.25 -18.47
C LYS A 41 5.17 -15.34 -18.62
N LYS A 42 5.96 -15.61 -17.58
CA LYS A 42 6.97 -16.69 -17.59
C LYS A 42 6.33 -18.07 -17.76
N GLN A 43 5.12 -18.26 -17.26
CA GLN A 43 4.33 -19.50 -17.44
C GLN A 43 3.66 -19.59 -18.81
N GLY A 44 3.85 -18.60 -19.69
CA GLY A 44 3.32 -18.62 -21.06
C GLY A 44 1.83 -18.33 -21.16
N LEU A 45 1.22 -17.72 -20.15
CA LEU A 45 -0.18 -17.29 -20.26
C LEU A 45 -0.31 -16.20 -21.33
N PRO A 46 -1.38 -16.23 -22.15
CA PRO A 46 -1.63 -15.17 -23.11
C PRO A 46 -1.95 -13.84 -22.41
N GLU A 47 -1.59 -12.72 -23.05
CA GLU A 47 -1.53 -11.40 -22.42
C GLU A 47 -2.89 -10.92 -21.90
N ASP A 48 -3.97 -11.29 -22.59
CA ASP A 48 -5.36 -11.04 -22.20
C ASP A 48 -5.68 -11.65 -20.83
N VAL A 49 -5.36 -12.94 -20.63
CA VAL A 49 -5.56 -13.63 -19.35
C VAL A 49 -4.68 -13.03 -18.26
N VAL A 50 -3.41 -12.71 -18.58
CA VAL A 50 -2.50 -12.05 -17.63
C VAL A 50 -3.07 -10.72 -17.16
N ASN A 51 -3.64 -9.92 -18.06
CA ASN A 51 -4.17 -8.60 -17.70
C ASN A 51 -5.37 -8.73 -16.77
N VAL A 52 -6.33 -9.62 -17.06
CA VAL A 52 -7.49 -9.85 -16.18
C VAL A 52 -7.05 -10.27 -14.76
N LEU A 53 -6.14 -11.24 -14.66
CA LEU A 53 -5.62 -11.71 -13.36
C LEU A 53 -4.87 -10.62 -12.60
N VAL A 54 -4.13 -9.77 -13.30
CA VAL A 54 -3.40 -8.64 -12.71
C VAL A 54 -4.36 -7.51 -12.31
N GLU A 55 -5.49 -7.37 -12.98
CA GLU A 55 -6.55 -6.41 -12.64
C GLU A 55 -7.28 -6.82 -11.36
N GLU A 56 -7.60 -8.11 -11.23
CA GLU A 56 -8.18 -8.70 -10.01
C GLU A 56 -7.18 -8.81 -8.85
N PHE A 57 -5.88 -8.60 -9.10
CA PHE A 57 -4.86 -8.55 -8.05
C PHE A 57 -5.14 -7.38 -7.10
N SER A 58 -5.80 -7.71 -6.00
CA SER A 58 -6.13 -6.81 -4.90
C SER A 58 -5.41 -7.27 -3.64
N VAL A 59 -4.94 -6.31 -2.86
CA VAL A 59 -4.44 -6.56 -1.51
C VAL A 59 -5.45 -5.91 -0.59
N ASP A 60 -6.20 -6.75 0.13
CA ASP A 60 -7.09 -6.26 1.18
C ASP A 60 -6.21 -5.84 2.37
N VAL A 61 -6.09 -4.53 2.56
CA VAL A 61 -5.32 -3.95 3.64
C VAL A 61 -6.31 -3.57 4.74
N ASN A 62 -6.24 -4.25 5.88
CA ASN A 62 -7.02 -3.87 7.05
C ASN A 62 -6.44 -2.59 7.67
N TRP A 63 -6.84 -1.45 7.11
CA TRP A 63 -6.38 -0.12 7.54
C TRP A 63 -6.71 0.15 9.01
N ARG A 64 -7.81 -0.42 9.52
CA ARG A 64 -8.23 -0.25 10.91
C ARG A 64 -7.20 -0.82 11.88
N GLU A 65 -6.66 -1.99 11.57
CA GLU A 65 -5.63 -2.64 12.38
C GLU A 65 -4.28 -1.91 12.30
N ILE A 66 -3.90 -1.48 11.09
CA ILE A 66 -2.65 -0.73 10.87
C ILE A 66 -2.67 0.62 11.58
N LEU A 67 -3.79 1.35 11.50
CA LEU A 67 -3.95 2.63 12.18
C LEU A 67 -3.95 2.46 13.71
N ARG A 68 -4.59 1.40 14.23
CA ARG A 68 -4.58 1.09 15.68
C ARG A 68 -3.19 0.76 16.22
N LYS A 69 -2.32 0.14 15.42
CA LYS A 69 -0.97 -0.26 15.86
C LYS A 69 0.03 0.91 15.89
N ASN A 70 -0.22 1.96 15.11
CA ASN A 70 0.70 3.08 14.91
C ASN A 70 0.25 4.39 15.60
N MET A 71 -0.95 4.39 16.22
CA MET A 71 -1.49 5.47 17.05
C MET A 71 -1.28 5.15 18.53
#